data_AF-A0A929UMS2-F1
#
_entry.id   AF-A0A929UMS2-F1
#
_cell.length_a   1.000
_cell.length_b   1.000
_cell.length_c   1.000
_cell.angle_alpha   90.00
_cell.angle_beta   90.00
_cell.angle_gamma   90.00
#
_symmetry.space_group_name_H-M   'P 1'
#
loop_
_entity.id
_entity.type
_entity.pdbx_description
1 polymer ?
#
loop_
_entity_poly.entity_id
_entity_poly.type
_entity_poly.pdbx_seq_one_letter_code
_entity_poly.pdbx_strand_id
1 'polypeptide(L)'
;MKFVRINEYTVNCILTADDLEEQGIRIEDLLKKEESSMEFLHGIIERATEEVGFHPDGNVLPMQITMLPDDSISLTLTENPSKMIGNFIEGFTGALQKLVSSIEQGKKASESESKEEGNRTAVA
;
A
#
# COMPACT_ATOMS: atom_id res chain seq x y z
N MET A 1 -6.59 0.13 10.45
CA MET A 1 -5.14 -0.06 10.23
C MET A 1 -4.63 -0.98 11.31
N LYS A 2 -3.65 -1.84 11.02
CA LYS A 2 -3.13 -2.80 12.01
C LYS A 2 -1.60 -2.88 11.98
N PHE A 3 -0.98 -2.76 13.15
CA PHE A 3 0.45 -2.99 13.32
C PHE A 3 0.76 -4.38 13.85
N VAL A 4 1.79 -5.00 13.30
CA VAL A 4 2.34 -6.27 13.72
C VAL A 4 3.85 -6.10 13.89
N ARG A 5 4.31 -6.11 15.15
CA ARG A 5 5.74 -6.06 15.44
C ARG A 5 6.40 -7.36 15.03
N ILE A 6 7.39 -7.29 14.13
CA ILE A 6 8.14 -8.46 13.67
C ILE A 6 9.37 -8.66 14.55
N ASN A 7 10.09 -7.58 14.86
CA ASN A 7 11.22 -7.59 15.80
C ASN A 7 11.45 -6.17 16.39
N GLU A 8 12.61 -5.92 16.99
CA GLU A 8 12.97 -4.62 17.57
C GLU A 8 13.11 -3.53 16.50
N TYR A 9 13.62 -3.89 15.33
CA TYR A 9 13.96 -3.00 14.23
C TYR A 9 12.94 -3.05 13.09
N THR A 10 11.97 -3.96 13.12
CA THR A 10 11.02 -4.19 12.03
C THR A 10 9.59 -4.28 12.53
N VAL A 11 8.72 -3.49 11.91
CA VAL A 11 7.27 -3.52 12.11
C VAL A 11 6.57 -3.68 10.77
N ASN A 12 5.49 -4.44 10.75
CA ASN A 12 4.61 -4.56 9.60
C ASN A 12 3.32 -3.79 9.88
N CYS A 13 2.87 -2.99 8.93
CA CYS A 13 1.61 -2.26 8.96
C CYS A 13 0.71 -2.79 7.86
N ILE A 14 -0.51 -3.21 8.19
CA ILE A 14 -1.51 -3.67 7.24
C ILE A 14 -2.58 -2.59 7.15
N LEU A 15 -2.80 -2.11 5.93
CA LEU A 15 -3.71 -1.03 5.55
C LEU A 15 -4.81 -1.59 4.65
N THR A 16 -6.07 -1.48 5.05
CA THR A 16 -7.20 -1.81 4.17
C THR A 16 -7.51 -0.65 3.22
N ALA A 17 -8.40 -0.87 2.25
CA ALA A 17 -8.91 0.21 1.41
C ALA A 17 -9.61 1.30 2.24
N ASP A 18 -10.42 0.90 3.22
CA ASP A 18 -11.08 1.83 4.15
C ASP A 18 -10.06 2.66 4.93
N ASP A 19 -8.96 2.05 5.40
CA ASP A 19 -7.91 2.75 6.15
C ASP A 19 -7.26 3.86 5.31
N LEU A 20 -7.04 3.60 4.01
CA LEU A 20 -6.48 4.58 3.10
C LEU A 20 -7.48 5.72 2.84
N GLU A 21 -8.76 5.40 2.67
CA GLU A 21 -9.83 6.37 2.46
C GLU A 21 -10.04 7.27 3.69
N GLU A 22 -10.04 6.70 4.90
CA GLU A 22 -10.14 7.45 6.16
C GLU A 22 -9.00 8.45 6.35
N GLN A 23 -7.82 8.15 5.82
CA GLN A 23 -6.66 9.05 5.85
C GLN A 23 -6.61 10.00 4.64
N GLY A 24 -7.56 9.89 3.70
CA GLY A 24 -7.60 10.68 2.47
C GLY A 24 -6.45 10.37 1.50
N ILE A 25 -5.80 9.21 1.65
CA ILE A 25 -4.63 8.81 0.87
C ILE A 25 -5.07 7.90 -0.26
N ARG A 26 -4.79 8.30 -1.50
CA ARG A 26 -4.94 7.42 -2.66
C ARG A 26 -3.62 6.76 -2.99
N ILE A 27 -3.69 5.53 -3.51
CA ILE A 27 -2.52 4.79 -4.00
C ILE A 27 -1.75 5.60 -5.06
N GLU A 28 -2.48 6.35 -5.89
CA GLU A 28 -1.94 7.25 -6.90
C GLU A 28 -1.15 8.43 -6.31
N ASP A 29 -1.54 8.90 -5.13
CA ASP A 29 -0.90 10.03 -4.46
C ASP A 29 0.41 9.57 -3.77
N LEU A 30 0.41 8.35 -3.22
CA LEU A 30 1.62 7.66 -2.74
C LEU A 30 2.65 7.47 -3.87
N LEU A 31 2.18 7.20 -5.10
CA LEU A 31 3.04 7.07 -6.28
C LEU A 31 3.65 8.40 -6.74
N LYS A 32 2.89 9.48 -6.63
CA LYS A 32 3.32 10.83 -7.03
C LYS A 32 4.23 11.50 -6.00
N LYS A 33 4.45 10.86 -4.85
CA LYS A 33 5.21 11.42 -3.72
C LYS A 33 4.61 12.74 -3.26
N GLU A 34 3.28 12.79 -3.23
CA GLU A 34 2.56 13.97 -2.77
C GLU A 34 2.85 14.19 -1.27
N GLU A 35 2.88 15.45 -0.85
CA GLU A 35 3.34 15.84 0.49
C GLU A 35 2.49 15.19 1.60
N SER A 36 1.17 15.17 1.44
CA SER A 36 0.22 14.51 2.36
C SER A 36 0.49 13.00 2.47
N SER A 37 0.88 12.36 1.37
CA SER A 37 1.27 10.94 1.37
C SER A 37 2.57 10.68 2.14
N MET A 38 3.51 11.61 2.11
CA MET A 38 4.74 11.53 2.89
C MET A 38 4.51 11.76 4.39
N GLU A 39 3.66 12.73 4.74
CA GLU A 39 3.22 12.94 6.11
C GLU A 39 2.50 11.73 6.68
N PHE A 40 1.65 11.08 5.88
CA PHE A 40 0.99 9.85 6.28
C PHE A 40 1.99 8.73 6.63
N LEU A 41 3.00 8.50 5.78
CA LEU A 41 4.03 7.50 6.05
C LEU A 41 4.81 7.79 7.34
N HIS A 42 5.07 9.06 7.64
CA HIS A 42 5.66 9.46 8.92
C HIS A 42 4.72 9.16 10.09
N GLY A 43 3.44 9.48 9.96
CA GLY A 43 2.43 9.18 10.98
C GLY A 43 2.25 7.68 11.25
N ILE A 44 2.49 6.81 10.26
CA ILE A 44 2.51 5.35 10.48
C ILE A 44 3.60 4.95 11.49
N ILE A 45 4.77 5.59 11.44
CA ILE A 45 5.88 5.31 12.37
C ILE A 45 5.53 5.78 13.78
N GLU A 46 4.93 6.95 13.91
CA GLU A 46 4.47 7.48 15.19
C GLU A 46 3.42 6.55 15.81
N ARG A 47 2.41 6.14 15.04
CA ARG A 47 1.39 5.19 15.51
C ARG A 47 1.97 3.82 15.85
N ALA A 48 2.95 3.31 15.08
CA ALA A 48 3.65 2.07 15.43
C ALA A 48 4.40 2.19 16.77
N THR A 49 4.94 3.37 17.06
CA THR A 49 5.57 3.67 18.35
C THR A 49 4.56 3.57 19.48
N GLU A 50 3.39 4.18 19.32
CA GLU A 50 2.34 4.21 20.33
C GLU A 50 1.62 2.85 20.51
N GLU A 51 1.31 2.16 19.42
CA GLU A 51 0.51 0.93 19.46
C GLU A 51 1.31 -0.32 19.80
N VAL A 52 2.54 -0.46 19.29
CA VAL A 52 3.35 -1.68 19.43
C VAL A 52 4.73 -1.44 20.06
N GLY A 53 4.99 -0.22 20.56
CA GLY A 53 6.25 0.12 21.20
C GLY A 53 7.45 0.00 20.26
N PHE A 54 7.25 0.31 18.98
CA PHE A 54 8.32 0.33 17.99
C PHE A 54 9.14 1.61 18.18
N HIS A 55 10.30 1.51 18.81
CA HIS A 55 11.20 2.63 19.11
C HIS A 55 12.45 2.52 18.24
N PRO A 56 12.40 3.00 17.00
CA PRO A 56 13.57 3.07 16.14
C PRO A 56 14.54 4.12 16.69
N ASP A 57 15.80 3.76 16.92
CA ASP A 57 16.86 4.70 17.34
C ASP A 57 17.36 5.56 16.16
N GLY A 58 17.01 5.16 14.93
CA GLY A 58 17.33 5.83 13.68
C GLY A 58 16.14 6.07 12.75
N ASN A 59 16.43 6.30 11.47
CA ASN A 59 15.39 6.49 10.47
C ASN A 59 14.73 5.15 10.12
N VAL A 60 13.41 5.10 10.18
CA VAL A 60 12.62 3.94 9.74
C VAL A 60 12.36 4.05 8.26
N LEU A 61 12.65 2.98 7.53
CA LEU A 61 12.45 2.88 6.09
C LEU A 61 11.38 1.82 5.78
N PRO A 62 10.33 2.17 5.03
CA PRO A 62 9.51 1.17 4.36
C PRO A 62 10.34 0.31 3.39
N MET A 63 10.57 -0.95 3.72
CA MET A 63 11.40 -1.87 2.93
C MET A 63 10.59 -2.64 1.89
N GLN A 64 9.34 -2.97 2.21
CA GLN A 64 8.52 -3.83 1.38
C GLN A 64 7.07 -3.38 1.40
N ILE A 65 6.46 -3.35 0.22
CA ILE A 65 5.02 -3.22 0.07
C ILE A 65 4.48 -4.39 -0.73
N THR A 66 3.36 -4.95 -0.28
CA THR A 66 2.75 -6.12 -0.92
C THR A 66 1.25 -6.02 -0.78
N MET A 67 0.51 -6.31 -1.84
CA MET A 67 -0.94 -6.42 -1.75
C MET A 67 -1.29 -7.83 -1.29
N LEU A 68 -2.14 -7.92 -0.27
CA LEU A 68 -2.70 -9.17 0.18
C LEU A 68 -3.88 -9.60 -0.72
N PRO A 69 -4.29 -10.87 -0.65
CA PRO A 69 -5.41 -11.39 -1.45
C PRO A 69 -6.77 -10.78 -1.14
N ASP A 70 -6.90 -10.07 -0.02
CA ASP A 70 -8.10 -9.38 0.44
C ASP A 70 -8.09 -7.89 0.07
N ASP A 71 -7.27 -7.50 -0.92
CA ASP A 71 -7.05 -6.14 -1.39
C ASP A 71 -6.45 -5.18 -0.34
N SER A 72 -6.00 -5.70 0.81
CA SER A 72 -5.24 -4.92 1.78
C SER A 72 -3.77 -4.77 1.36
N ILE A 73 -3.09 -3.78 1.92
CA ILE A 73 -1.68 -3.47 1.66
C ILE A 73 -0.87 -3.78 2.92
N SER A 74 0.12 -4.66 2.81
CA SER A 74 1.14 -4.89 3.83
C SER A 74 2.36 -4.02 3.54
N LEU A 75 2.70 -3.17 4.50
CA LEU A 75 3.84 -2.27 4.51
C LEU A 75 4.83 -2.70 5.61
N THR A 76 6.00 -3.20 5.22
CA THR A 76 7.05 -3.54 6.17
C THR A 76 8.00 -2.36 6.33
N LEU A 77 8.13 -1.87 7.56
CA LEU A 77 8.99 -0.79 7.99
C LEU A 77 10.17 -1.38 8.76
N THR A 78 11.40 -1.00 8.43
CA THR A 78 12.60 -1.46 9.12
C THR A 78 13.52 -0.28 9.40
N GLU A 79 14.09 -0.24 10.60
CA GLU A 79 15.12 0.70 10.97
C GLU A 79 16.36 0.48 10.10
N ASN A 80 16.85 1.53 9.45
CA ASN A 80 18.11 1.50 8.73
C ASN A 80 19.04 2.59 9.29
N PRO A 81 20.27 2.24 9.68
CA PRO A 81 21.25 3.21 10.17
C PRO A 81 21.71 4.22 9.09
N SER A 82 21.40 3.97 7.81
CA SER A 82 21.80 4.82 6.68
C SER A 82 20.75 5.92 6.44
N LYS A 83 21.06 7.14 6.88
CA LYS A 83 20.18 8.33 6.97
C LYS A 83 19.61 8.92 5.64
N MET A 84 19.43 8.15 4.56
CA MET A 84 18.88 8.68 3.28
C MET A 84 17.41 8.34 3.07
N ILE A 85 16.52 9.26 3.48
CA ILE A 85 15.09 9.22 3.14
C ILE A 85 14.85 9.36 1.62
N GLY A 86 15.66 10.17 0.92
CA GLY A 86 15.49 10.44 -0.52
C GLY A 86 15.57 9.18 -1.39
N ASN A 87 16.57 8.34 -1.15
CA ASN A 87 16.75 7.08 -1.89
C ASN A 87 15.68 6.05 -1.50
N PHE A 88 15.10 6.17 -0.31
CA PHE A 88 14.05 5.29 0.18
C PHE A 88 12.73 5.52 -0.59
N ILE A 89 12.33 6.77 -0.82
CA ILE A 89 11.08 7.06 -1.53
C ILE A 89 11.12 6.47 -2.96
N GLU A 90 12.28 6.47 -3.62
CA GLU A 90 12.44 5.83 -4.93
C GLU A 90 12.17 4.32 -4.87
N GLY A 91 12.68 3.63 -3.85
CA GLY A 91 12.42 2.20 -3.64
C GLY A 91 10.95 1.91 -3.32
N PHE A 92 10.33 2.73 -2.48
CA PHE A 92 8.91 2.64 -2.12
C PHE A 92 7.99 2.86 -3.33
N THR A 93 8.19 3.96 -4.07
CA THR A 93 7.44 4.25 -5.28
C THR A 93 7.60 3.12 -6.30
N GLY A 94 8.81 2.59 -6.49
CA GLY A 94 9.03 1.47 -7.40
C GLY A 94 8.26 0.20 -7.00
N ALA A 95 8.16 -0.08 -5.70
CA ALA A 95 7.42 -1.22 -5.21
C ALA A 95 5.89 -1.02 -5.31
N LEU A 96 5.39 0.19 -5.08
CA LEU A 96 3.99 0.57 -5.34
C LEU A 96 3.62 0.48 -6.82
N GLN A 97 4.48 0.94 -7.72
CA GLN A 97 4.23 0.86 -9.17
C GLN A 97 4.02 -0.58 -9.63
N LYS A 98 4.89 -1.49 -9.15
CA LYS A 98 4.76 -2.92 -9.43
C LYS A 98 3.46 -3.50 -8.89
N LEU A 99 3.04 -3.05 -7.71
CA LEU A 99 1.80 -3.47 -7.08
C LEU A 99 0.59 -3.03 -7.91
N VAL A 100 0.50 -1.75 -8.28
CA VAL A 100 -0.59 -1.22 -9.12
C VAL A 100 -0.68 -1.93 -10.47
N SER A 101 0.46 -2.17 -11.13
CA SER A 101 0.47 -2.93 -12.38
C SER A 101 -0.02 -4.37 -12.21
N SER A 102 0.22 -4.99 -11.04
CA SER A 102 -0.27 -6.34 -10.73
C SER A 102 -1.78 -6.35 -10.49
N ILE A 103 -2.34 -5.29 -9.90
CA ILE A 103 -3.80 -5.10 -9.73
C ILE A 103 -4.50 -5.02 -11.09
N GLU A 104 -3.99 -4.17 -12.00
CA GLU A 104 -4.59 -3.98 -13.32
C GLU A 104 -4.60 -5.28 -14.15
N GLN A 105 -3.57 -6.11 -14.00
CA GLN A 105 -3.47 -7.41 -14.68
C GLN A 105 -4.35 -8.49 -14.04
N GLY A 106 -4.51 -8.48 -12.71
CA GLY A 106 -5.41 -9.40 -11.99
C GLY A 106 -6.89 -9.15 -12.28
N LYS A 107 -7.28 -7.88 -12.49
CA LYS A 107 -8.67 -7.49 -12.80
C LYS A 107 -9.14 -7.94 -14.20
N LYS A 108 -8.22 -8.28 -15.11
CA LYS A 108 -8.54 -8.86 -16.44
C LYS A 108 -9.01 -10.33 -16.39
N ALA A 109 -8.85 -11.04 -15.27
CA ALA A 109 -9.25 -12.45 -15.15
C ALA A 109 -10.63 -12.66 -14.51
N SER A 110 -11.30 -11.60 -14.05
CA SER A 110 -12.65 -11.67 -13.47
C SER A 110 -13.63 -10.73 -14.18
N GLU A 111 -13.58 -10.69 -15.51
CA GLU A 111 -14.67 -10.17 -16.33
C GLU A 111 -14.79 -11.02 -17.60
N SER A 112 -15.28 -12.25 -17.40
CA SER A 112 -15.79 -13.10 -18.46
C SER A 112 -16.92 -13.93 -17.83
N GLU A 113 -18.09 -13.30 -17.71
CA GLU A 113 -19.37 -13.85 -18.15
C GLU A 113 -20.51 -12.94 -17.64
N SER A 114 -20.98 -12.06 -18.52
CA SER A 114 -22.40 -11.65 -18.64
C SER A 114 -22.51 -10.58 -19.71
N LYS A 115 -22.43 -10.98 -20.99
CA LYS A 115 -23.14 -10.32 -22.09
C LYS A 115 -23.07 -11.17 -23.36
N GLU A 116 -24.15 -11.11 -24.11
CA GLU A 116 -24.48 -11.82 -25.37
C GLU A 116 -25.15 -13.18 -25.12
N GLU A 117 -26.39 -13.47 -25.52
CA GLU A 117 -27.11 -13.25 -26.78
C GLU A 117 -28.62 -13.53 -26.50
N GLY A 118 -29.65 -13.03 -27.17
CA GLY A 118 -29.73 -12.43 -28.49
C GLY A 118 -31.10 -11.78 -28.68
N ASN A 119 -31.08 -10.54 -29.13
CA ASN A 119 -32.20 -9.90 -29.80
C ASN A 119 -32.29 -10.52 -31.21
N ARG A 120 -33.32 -11.34 -31.47
CA ARG A 120 -33.71 -11.72 -32.84
C ARG A 120 -35.10 -11.21 -33.14
N THR A 121 -35.10 -10.23 -34.03
CA THR A 121 -36.20 -9.64 -34.80
C THR A 121 -37.14 -10.68 -35.41
N ALA A 122 -38.44 -10.38 -35.46
CA ALA A 122 -39.25 -10.64 -36.65
C ALA A 122 -40.38 -9.62 -36.75
N VAL A 123 -40.23 -8.77 -37.75
CA VAL A 123 -41.27 -7.93 -38.36
C VAL A 123 -41.96 -8.80 -39.41
N ALA A 124 -43.28 -8.93 -39.35
CA ALA A 124 -44.23 -9.11 -40.45
C ALA A 124 -45.61 -9.48 -39.89
#